data_AF-A0A7K4GYQ5-F1
#
_entry.id   AF-A0A7K4GYQ5-F1
#
_cell.length_a   1.000
_cell.length_b   1.000
_cell.length_c   1.000
_cell.angle_alpha   90.00
_cell.angle_beta   90.00
_cell.angle_gamma   90.00
#
_symmetry.space_group_name_H-M   'P 1'
#
loop_
_entity.id
_entity.type
_entity.pdbx_description
1 polymer ?
#
loop_
_entity_poly.entity_id
_entity_poly.type
_entity_poly.pdbx_seq_one_letter_code
_entity_poly.pdbx_strand_id
1 'polypeptide(L)' 'MTTFVGIDIGSLETKVVLLRNTELLDFRVGRSTFDFKRVGSNMFNELC' A
#
# COMPACT_ATOMS: atom_id res chain seq x y z
N MET A 1 9.03 18.36 -5.87
CA MET A 1 8.05 17.33 -6.24
C MET A 1 7.73 16.52 -5.01
N THR A 2 6.46 16.30 -4.70
CA THR A 2 6.04 15.57 -3.50
C THR A 2 5.49 14.21 -3.89
N THR A 3 6.02 13.17 -3.26
CA THR A 3 5.54 11.80 -3.39
C THR A 3 4.73 11.48 -2.13
N PHE A 4 3.56 10.87 -2.30
CA PHE A 4 2.70 10.41 -1.22
C PHE A 4 2.57 8.90 -1.28
N VAL A 5 2.49 8.27 -0.11
CA VAL A 5 2.13 6.85 0.00
C VAL A 5 0.84 6.75 0.80
N GLY A 6 -0.20 6.21 0.17
CA GLY A 6 -1.47 5.91 0.82
C GLY A 6 -1.52 4.44 1.25
N ILE A 7 -1.98 4.18 2.47
CA ILE A 7 -2.08 2.82 3.02
C ILE A 7 -3.51 2.62 3.56
N ASP A 8 -4.19 1.59 3.04
CA ASP A 8 -5.50 1.12 3.52
C ASP A 8 -5.33 -0.31 4.07
N ILE A 9 -5.48 -0.48 5.38
CA ILE A 9 -5.34 -1.78 6.05
C ILE A 9 -6.73 -2.31 6.45
N GLY A 10 -7.34 -3.10 5.58
CA GLY A 10 -8.59 -3.79 5.85
C GLY A 10 -8.39 -5.22 6.36
N SER A 11 -9.37 -5.75 7.09
CA SER A 11 -9.36 -7.13 7.60
C SER A 11 -9.46 -8.20 6.50
N LEU A 12 -9.95 -7.84 5.31
CA LEU A 12 -10.06 -8.70 4.14
C LEU A 12 -8.98 -8.41 3.09
N GLU A 13 -8.61 -7.14 2.98
CA GLU A 13 -7.77 -6.64 1.90
C GLU A 13 -6.99 -5.41 2.37
N THR A 14 -5.70 -5.44 2.14
CA THR A 14 -4.76 -4.36 2.38
C THR A 14 -4.31 -3.78 1.05
N LYS A 15 -4.24 -2.45 0.93
CA LYS A 15 -3.82 -1.74 -0.28
C LYS A 15 -2.74 -0.72 0.05
N VAL A 16 -1.74 -0.60 -0.81
CA VAL A 16 -0.73 0.46 -0.76
C VAL A 16 -0.68 1.14 -2.12
N VAL A 17 -0.66 2.48 -2.14
CA VAL A 17 -0.64 3.27 -3.37
C VAL A 17 0.50 4.29 -3.30
N LEU A 18 1.28 4.39 -4.38
CA LEU A 18 2.34 5.38 -4.57
C LEU A 18 1.84 6.46 -5.54
N LEU A 19 1.77 7.70 -5.05
CA LEU A 19 1.28 8.85 -5.82
C LEU A 19 2.37 9.91 -5.94
N ARG A 20 2.42 10.62 -7.07
CA ARG A 20 3.22 11.83 -7.24
C ARG A 20 2.30 12.95 -7.74
N ASN A 21 2.12 13.98 -6.92
CA ASN A 21 1.08 14.98 -7.13
C ASN A 21 -0.31 14.32 -7.28
N THR A 22 -0.87 14.27 -8.50
CA THR A 22 -2.15 13.62 -8.83
C THR A 22 -1.97 12.36 -9.69
N GLU A 23 -0.74 11.97 -9.98
CA GLU A 23 -0.41 10.82 -10.81
C GLU A 23 -0.24 9.57 -9.95
N LEU A 24 -0.86 8.47 -10.37
CA LEU A 24 -0.64 7.13 -9.82
C LEU A 24 0.64 6.55 -10.41
N LEU A 25 1.64 6.27 -9.57
CA LEU A 25 2.90 5.67 -10.00
C LEU A 25 2.87 4.14 -9.93
N ASP A 26 2.44 3.58 -8.79
CA ASP A 26 2.30 2.13 -8.59
C ASP A 26 1.33 1.84 -7.44
N PHE A 27 0.85 0.60 -7.33
CA PHE A 27 0.01 0.13 -6.25
C PHE A 27 0.19 -1.37 -5.99
N ARG A 28 -0.13 -1.81 -4.77
CA ARG A 28 -0.21 -3.21 -4.39
C ARG A 28 -1.50 -3.49 -3.65
N VAL A 29 -2.03 -4.69 -3.84
CA VAL A 29 -3.21 -5.20 -3.16
C VAL A 29 -2.87 -6.59 -2.61
N GLY A 30 -2.99 -6.74 -1.31
CA GLY A 30 -2.77 -8.00 -0.60
C GLY A 30 -4.04 -8.44 0.09
N ARG A 31 -4.50 -9.65 -0.21
CA ARG A 31 -5.64 -10.26 0.51
C ARG A 31 -5.10 -11.16 1.61
N SER A 32 -5.44 -10.84 2.84
CA SER A 32 -5.12 -11.68 3.98
C SER A 32 -6.15 -11.46 5.06
N THR A 33 -6.64 -12.56 5.64
CA THR A 33 -7.51 -12.54 6.83
C THR A 33 -6.70 -12.57 8.12
N PHE A 34 -5.37 -12.51 8.05
CA PHE A 34 -4.45 -12.60 9.19
C PHE A 34 -3.22 -11.69 9.03
N ASP A 35 -2.77 -11.08 10.12
CA ASP A 35 -1.53 -10.29 10.20
C ASP A 35 -1.37 -9.18 9.12
N PHE A 36 -2.45 -8.40 8.95
CA PHE A 36 -2.56 -7.34 7.95
C PHE A 36 -1.53 -6.20 8.11
N LYS A 37 -0.96 -6.02 9.32
CA LYS A 37 0.15 -5.08 9.54
C LYS A 37 1.44 -5.54 8.84
N ARG A 38 1.81 -6.82 8.98
CA ARG A 38 2.97 -7.38 8.28
C ARG A 38 2.78 -7.35 6.78
N VAL A 39 1.60 -7.72 6.30
CA VAL A 39 1.24 -7.66 4.87
C VAL A 39 1.39 -6.24 4.32
N GLY A 40 0.83 -5.23 5.02
CA GLY A 40 0.99 -3.83 4.65
C GLY A 40 2.45 -3.36 4.64
N SER A 41 3.23 -3.74 5.65
CA SER A 41 4.67 -3.40 5.73
C SER A 41 5.46 -3.97 4.56
N ASN A 42 5.24 -5.24 4.20
CA ASN A 42 5.91 -5.87 3.07
C ASN A 42 5.58 -5.14 1.76
N MET A 43 4.29 -4.85 1.51
CA MET A 43 3.87 -4.13 0.31
C MET A 43 4.44 -2.70 0.24
N PHE A 44 4.56 -2.01 1.39
CA PHE A 44 5.19 -0.71 1.45
C PHE A 44 6.68 -0.78 1.07
N ASN A 45 7.42 -1.74 1.63
CA ASN A 45 8.85 -1.94 1.35
C ASN A 45 9.14 -2.40 -0.09
N GLU A 46 8.15 -3.01 -0.77
CA GLU A 46 8.27 -3.36 -2.19
C GLU A 46 8.06 -2.16 -3.12
N LEU A 47 7.40 -1.10 -2.64
CA LEU A 47 7.05 0.09 -3.42
C LEU A 47 7.99 1.28 -3.20
N CYS A 48 8.68 1.33 -2.06
CA CYS A 48 9.56 2.44 -1.64
C CYS A 48 11.03 2.01 -1.62
#